data_AF-A0AAU5VL44-F1
#
_entry.id   AF-A0AAU5VL44-F1
#
_cell.length_a   1.000
_cell.length_b   1.000
_cell.length_c   1.000
_cell.angle_alpha   90.00
_cell.angle_beta   90.00
_cell.angle_gamma   90.00
#
_symmetry.space_group_name_H-M   'P 1'
#
loop_
_entity.id
_entity.type
_entity.pdbx_description
1 polymer ?
#
loop_
_entity_poly.entity_id
_entity_poly.type
_entity_poly.pdbx_seq_one_letter_code
_entity_poly.pdbx_strand_id
1 'polypeptide(L)'
;MQLPAEAVASTALIEVVRISALPAEKGAPYPGRAVAHWTGNEAAKALTLIEDLPGSEQHRCGFSPGWSVRSYEDSLDLALFEAAFCFRCHEVRMQGPAVPTALARQFFDPDTPPAQALLHLFRAATPVMAQPRS
;
A
#
# COMPACT_ATOMS: atom_id res chain seq x y z
N MET A 1 3.60 -1.93 -11.84
CA MET A 1 4.79 -2.09 -10.97
C MET A 1 4.87 -3.56 -10.58
N GLN A 2 5.92 -3.99 -9.90
CA GLN A 2 6.09 -5.40 -9.57
C GLN A 2 5.76 -5.66 -8.10
N LEU A 3 4.89 -6.64 -7.86
CA LEU A 3 4.65 -7.23 -6.54
C LEU A 3 5.36 -8.60 -6.43
N PRO A 4 5.68 -9.07 -5.22
CA PRO A 4 6.19 -10.42 -5.04
C PRO A 4 5.12 -11.45 -5.36
N ALA A 5 5.27 -12.15 -6.49
CA ALA A 5 4.24 -13.02 -7.06
C ALA A 5 3.74 -14.11 -6.08
N GLU A 6 4.65 -14.74 -5.34
CA GLU A 6 4.28 -15.74 -4.33
C GLU A 6 3.43 -15.13 -3.21
N ALA A 7 3.80 -13.94 -2.72
CA ALA A 7 3.01 -13.26 -1.69
C ALA A 7 1.64 -12.83 -2.20
N VAL A 8 1.55 -12.36 -3.45
CA VAL A 8 0.28 -12.02 -4.10
C VAL A 8 -0.63 -13.24 -4.15
N ALA A 9 -0.10 -14.40 -4.57
CA ALA A 9 -0.84 -15.65 -4.65
C ALA A 9 -1.32 -16.16 -3.27
N SER A 10 -0.53 -15.93 -2.22
CA SER A 10 -0.87 -16.31 -0.84
C SER A 10 -1.70 -15.27 -0.08
N THR A 11 -1.99 -14.10 -0.68
CA THR A 11 -2.71 -13.02 0.02
C THR A 11 -4.17 -13.41 0.25
N ALA A 12 -4.56 -13.56 1.50
CA ALA A 12 -5.94 -13.74 1.93
C ALA A 12 -6.61 -12.43 2.37
N LEU A 13 -5.82 -11.53 2.97
CA LEU A 13 -6.27 -10.26 3.53
C LEU A 13 -5.31 -9.13 3.17
N ILE A 14 -5.88 -7.98 2.84
CA ILE A 14 -5.15 -6.72 2.72
C ILE A 14 -5.65 -5.75 3.78
N GLU A 15 -4.75 -5.29 4.65
CA GLU A 15 -5.00 -4.18 5.56
C GLU A 15 -4.55 -2.88 4.91
N VAL A 16 -5.44 -1.90 4.85
CA VAL A 16 -5.14 -0.55 4.36
C VAL A 16 -4.85 0.35 5.55
N VAL A 17 -3.67 0.97 5.56
CA VAL A 17 -3.18 1.79 6.66
C VAL A 17 -3.05 3.24 6.21
N ARG A 18 -3.64 4.15 6.98
CA ARG A 18 -3.33 5.58 6.88
C ARG A 18 -2.08 5.86 7.69
N ILE A 19 -0.97 6.11 6.99
CA ILE A 19 0.35 6.32 7.60
C ILE A 19 0.34 7.64 8.39
N SER A 20 0.93 7.59 9.58
CA SER A 20 1.04 8.73 10.51
C SER A 20 2.47 9.23 10.67
N ALA A 21 3.47 8.37 10.46
CA ALA A 21 4.90 8.71 10.53
C ALA A 21 5.74 7.71 9.72
N LEU A 22 7.04 7.97 9.61
CA LEU A 22 8.00 6.99 9.09
C LEU A 22 8.37 5.99 10.21
N PRO A 23 8.71 4.74 9.86
CA PRO A 23 9.25 3.78 10.83
C PRO A 23 10.50 4.31 11.52
N ALA A 24 10.64 4.05 12.82
CA ALA A 24 11.85 4.39 13.57
C ALA A 24 13.06 3.55 13.17
N GLU A 25 12.82 2.32 12.70
CA GLU A 25 13.83 1.35 12.31
C GLU A 25 13.56 0.79 10.92
N LYS A 26 14.63 0.42 10.21
CA LYS A 26 14.51 -0.19 8.88
C LYS A 26 13.81 -1.55 8.99
N GLY A 27 12.75 -1.74 8.20
CA GLY A 27 11.99 -3.00 8.18
C GLY A 27 10.87 -3.06 9.23
N ALA A 28 10.78 -2.09 10.14
CA ALA A 28 9.63 -1.97 11.02
C ALA A 28 8.39 -1.50 10.23
N PRO A 29 7.18 -1.99 10.55
CA PRO A 29 5.96 -1.59 9.84
C PRO A 29 5.73 -0.07 9.85
N TYR A 30 5.14 0.48 8.79
CA TYR A 30 4.77 1.90 8.78
C TYR A 30 3.71 2.19 9.84
N PRO A 31 3.97 3.10 10.79
CA PRO A 31 3.02 3.40 11.85
C PRO A 31 1.80 4.13 11.30
N GLY A 32 0.61 3.72 11.72
CA GLY A 32 -0.63 4.30 11.23
C GLY A 32 -1.86 3.55 11.72
N ARG A 33 -3.03 4.06 11.34
CA ARG A 33 -4.32 3.43 11.65
C ARG A 33 -4.73 2.54 10.48
N ALA A 34 -5.09 1.28 10.76
CA ALA A 34 -5.84 0.45 9.83
C ALA A 34 -7.23 1.06 9.60
N VAL A 35 -7.55 1.41 8.35
CA VAL A 35 -8.80 2.06 7.96
C VAL A 35 -9.74 1.12 7.22
N ALA A 36 -9.22 0.06 6.61
CA ALA A 36 -10.01 -1.00 6.00
C ALA A 36 -9.27 -2.33 5.99
N HIS A 37 -10.04 -3.41 5.88
CA HIS A 37 -9.56 -4.76 5.62
C HIS A 37 -10.32 -5.27 4.39
N TRP A 38 -9.59 -5.65 3.35
CA TRP A 38 -10.13 -6.21 2.11
C TRP A 38 -9.81 -7.70 2.04
N THR A 39 -10.78 -8.51 1.64
CA THR A 39 -10.63 -9.96 1.49
C THR A 39 -11.22 -10.42 0.15
N GLY A 40 -10.85 -11.62 -0.30
CA GLY A 40 -11.37 -12.22 -1.52
C GLY A 40 -11.25 -11.30 -2.74
N ASN A 41 -12.39 -11.00 -3.37
CA ASN A 41 -12.43 -10.19 -4.60
C ASN A 41 -11.95 -8.74 -4.40
N GLU A 42 -12.13 -8.16 -3.21
CA GLU A 42 -11.66 -6.80 -2.94
C GLU A 42 -10.13 -6.77 -2.86
N ALA A 43 -9.54 -7.76 -2.18
CA ALA A 43 -8.10 -7.92 -2.11
C ALA A 43 -7.49 -8.16 -3.51
N ALA A 44 -8.09 -9.07 -4.29
CA ALA A 44 -7.63 -9.37 -5.65
C ALA A 44 -7.66 -8.13 -6.55
N LYS A 45 -8.76 -7.35 -6.54
CA LYS A 45 -8.87 -6.10 -7.31
C LYS A 45 -7.82 -5.08 -6.91
N ALA A 46 -7.57 -4.92 -5.60
CA ALA A 46 -6.56 -4.00 -5.12
C ALA A 46 -5.15 -4.41 -5.58
N LEU A 47 -4.81 -5.71 -5.53
CA LEU A 47 -3.53 -6.23 -6.01
C LEU A 47 -3.37 -6.00 -7.51
N THR A 48 -4.39 -6.30 -8.32
CA THR A 48 -4.37 -6.03 -9.77
C THR A 48 -4.14 -4.55 -10.05
N LEU A 49 -4.84 -3.64 -9.36
CA LEU A 49 -4.62 -2.20 -9.53
C LEU A 49 -3.20 -1.77 -9.18
N ILE A 50 -2.60 -2.37 -8.16
CA ILE A 50 -1.21 -2.09 -7.78
C ILE A 50 -0.25 -2.63 -8.85
N GLU A 51 -0.44 -3.86 -9.34
CA GLU A 51 0.38 -4.44 -10.42
C GLU A 51 0.31 -3.61 -11.71
N ASP A 52 -0.86 -3.06 -12.02
CA ASP A 52 -1.11 -2.25 -13.21
C ASP A 52 -0.52 -0.83 -13.14
N LEU A 53 0.04 -0.39 -12.00
CA LEU A 53 0.62 0.96 -11.90
C LEU A 53 1.83 1.11 -12.83
N PRO A 54 1.78 1.95 -13.87
CA PRO A 54 2.91 2.09 -14.78
C PRO A 54 4.07 2.76 -14.07
N GLY A 55 5.29 2.36 -14.42
CA GLY A 55 6.51 2.95 -13.85
C GLY A 55 6.65 4.42 -14.20
N SER A 56 7.31 5.19 -13.33
CA SER A 56 7.63 6.60 -13.57
C SER A 56 9.08 6.93 -13.18
N GLU A 57 9.48 8.17 -13.43
CA GLU A 57 10.75 8.70 -12.95
C GLU A 57 10.67 9.14 -11.48
N GLN A 58 11.83 9.29 -10.85
CA GLN A 58 11.92 9.78 -9.47
C GLN A 58 11.63 11.28 -9.40
N HIS A 59 10.71 11.69 -8.52
CA HIS A 59 10.44 13.09 -8.22
C HIS A 59 11.06 13.54 -6.89
N ARG A 60 11.45 14.82 -6.79
CA ARG A 60 12.07 15.36 -5.57
C ARG A 60 11.04 15.58 -4.47
N CYS A 61 10.99 14.67 -3.50
CA CYS A 61 10.30 14.84 -2.22
C CYS A 61 10.93 13.87 -1.20
N GLY A 62 10.97 14.25 0.08
CA GLY A 62 11.60 13.47 1.16
C GLY A 62 10.87 12.18 1.56
N PHE A 63 10.03 11.61 0.69
CA PHE A 63 9.16 10.46 0.93
C PHE A 63 8.26 10.63 2.17
N SER A 64 7.13 11.31 1.98
CA SER A 64 6.06 11.43 2.99
C SER A 64 4.85 10.60 2.54
N PRO A 65 4.88 9.27 2.71
CA PRO A 65 3.83 8.39 2.22
C PRO A 65 2.53 8.63 2.99
N GLY A 66 1.41 8.61 2.27
CA GLY A 66 0.09 8.84 2.88
C GLY A 66 -0.62 7.54 3.26
N TRP A 67 -0.26 6.44 2.60
CA TRP A 67 -0.98 5.18 2.68
C TRP A 67 0.01 4.02 2.61
N SER A 68 -0.23 2.93 3.34
CA SER A 68 0.35 1.63 3.05
C SER A 68 -0.73 0.57 2.93
N VAL A 69 -0.40 -0.51 2.24
CA VAL A 69 -1.15 -1.77 2.30
C VAL A 69 -0.26 -2.84 2.89
N ARG A 70 -0.83 -3.70 3.73
CA ARG A 70 -0.16 -4.89 4.27
C ARG A 70 -0.93 -6.11 3.82
N SER A 71 -0.22 -7.04 3.17
CA SER A 71 -0.77 -8.32 2.74
C SER A 71 -0.49 -9.38 3.80
N TYR A 72 -1.48 -10.23 4.06
CA TYR A 72 -1.38 -11.35 4.98
C TYR A 72 -1.93 -12.63 4.32
N GLU A 73 -1.35 -13.75 4.68
CA GLU A 73 -1.93 -15.08 4.48
C GLU A 73 -3.05 -15.36 5.51
N ASP A 74 -3.78 -16.46 5.36
CA ASP A 74 -4.90 -16.84 6.24
C ASP A 74 -4.54 -16.96 7.74
N SER A 75 -3.27 -17.20 8.08
CA SER A 75 -2.80 -17.25 9.47
C SER A 75 -2.87 -15.88 10.16
N LEU A 76 -2.76 -14.79 9.38
CA LEU A 76 -2.70 -13.40 9.84
C LEU A 76 -1.55 -13.09 10.83
N ASP A 77 -0.57 -13.98 10.96
CA ASP A 77 0.52 -13.85 11.95
C ASP A 77 1.51 -12.75 11.59
N LEU A 78 1.95 -12.71 10.32
CA LEU A 78 2.92 -11.75 9.81
C LEU A 78 2.53 -11.26 8.43
N ALA A 79 2.73 -9.96 8.18
CA ALA A 79 2.53 -9.41 6.85
C ALA A 79 3.55 -10.00 5.87
N LEU A 80 3.09 -10.59 4.77
CA LEU A 80 3.92 -11.11 3.68
C LEU A 80 4.72 -9.97 3.05
N PHE A 81 4.05 -8.84 2.82
CA PHE A 81 4.66 -7.58 2.46
C PHE A 81 3.84 -6.39 2.95
N GLU A 82 4.52 -5.26 3.12
CA GLU A 82 3.93 -3.94 3.24
C GLU A 82 4.43 -3.06 2.09
N ALA A 83 3.52 -2.37 1.41
CA ALA A 83 3.84 -1.39 0.37
C ALA A 83 3.32 -0.01 0.77
N ALA A 84 4.23 0.95 0.97
CA ALA A 84 3.92 2.34 1.33
C ALA A 84 4.00 3.26 0.11
N PHE A 85 2.89 3.93 -0.19
CA PHE A 85 2.72 4.77 -1.38
C PHE A 85 2.83 6.26 -1.05
N CYS A 86 3.70 6.95 -1.78
CA CYS A 86 3.76 8.40 -1.79
C CYS A 86 3.35 8.94 -3.17
N PHE A 87 2.06 9.24 -3.32
CA PHE A 87 1.49 9.84 -4.55
C PHE A 87 2.04 11.25 -4.87
N ARG A 88 2.84 11.86 -3.98
CA ARG A 88 3.52 13.14 -4.23
C ARG A 88 4.89 12.97 -4.88
N CYS A 89 5.65 11.96 -4.46
CA CYS A 89 6.99 11.70 -4.99
C CYS A 89 7.04 10.51 -5.94
N HIS A 90 5.88 9.90 -6.19
CA HIS A 90 5.67 8.86 -7.19
C HIS A 90 6.43 7.58 -6.80
N GLU A 91 6.74 7.41 -5.52
CA GLU A 91 7.56 6.32 -4.99
C GLU A 91 6.68 5.37 -4.18
N VAL A 92 6.95 4.08 -4.33
CA VAL A 92 6.48 3.03 -3.44
C VAL A 92 7.68 2.37 -2.78
N ARG A 93 7.61 2.21 -1.46
CA ARG A 93 8.58 1.42 -0.69
C ARG A 93 7.94 0.15 -0.20
N MET A 94 8.56 -0.97 -0.52
CA MET A 94 8.11 -2.30 -0.11
C MET A 94 9.06 -2.90 0.92
N GLN A 95 8.49 -3.57 1.92
CA GLN A 95 9.23 -4.31 2.93
C GLN A 95 8.45 -5.56 3.34
N GLY A 96 9.12 -6.52 3.96
CA GLY A 96 8.52 -7.77 4.42
C GLY A 96 9.34 -8.98 4.01
N PRO A 97 9.06 -10.14 4.61
CA PRO A 97 9.82 -11.37 4.38
C PRO A 97 9.74 -11.85 2.93
N ALA A 98 8.64 -11.58 2.23
CA ALA A 98 8.45 -12.00 0.85
C ALA A 98 8.90 -10.95 -0.18
N VAL A 99 9.51 -9.83 0.23
CA VAL A 99 9.92 -8.74 -0.68
C VAL A 99 11.39 -8.89 -1.07
N PRO A 100 11.71 -9.22 -2.34
CA PRO A 100 13.08 -9.19 -2.83
C PRO A 100 13.65 -7.76 -2.79
N THR A 101 14.95 -7.63 -2.53
CA THR A 101 15.64 -6.32 -2.48
C THR A 101 15.41 -5.45 -3.71
N ALA A 102 15.30 -6.07 -4.89
CA ALA A 102 15.04 -5.36 -6.15
C ALA A 102 13.67 -4.67 -6.19
N LEU A 103 12.68 -5.18 -5.44
CA LEU A 103 11.33 -4.64 -5.38
C LEU A 103 11.13 -3.64 -4.23
N ALA A 104 12.11 -3.51 -3.33
CA ALA A 104 12.01 -2.71 -2.11
C ALA A 104 11.76 -1.21 -2.35
N ARG A 105 12.14 -0.69 -3.51
CA ARG A 105 11.85 0.69 -3.92
C ARG A 105 11.55 0.73 -5.41
N GLN A 106 10.37 1.21 -5.76
CA GLN A 106 9.92 1.38 -7.14
C GLN A 106 9.24 2.75 -7.30
N PHE A 107 8.99 3.13 -8.55
CA PHE A 107 8.31 4.38 -8.89
C PHE A 107 7.08 4.08 -9.75
N PHE A 108 6.05 4.92 -9.67
CA PHE A 108 4.80 4.77 -10.40
C PHE A 108 4.23 6.12 -10.84
N ASP A 109 3.53 6.19 -11.97
CA ASP A 109 2.90 7.42 -12.44
C ASP A 109 1.52 7.60 -11.77
N PRO A 110 1.35 8.60 -10.87
CA PRO A 110 0.12 8.78 -10.14
C PRO A 110 -1.02 9.35 -10.99
N ASP A 111 -0.74 9.92 -12.16
CA ASP A 111 -1.76 10.56 -13.00
C ASP A 111 -2.49 9.57 -13.91
N THR A 112 -2.07 8.30 -13.88
CA THR A 112 -2.70 7.24 -14.65
C THR A 112 -4.01 6.74 -14.02
N PRO A 113 -4.96 6.23 -14.84
CA PRO A 113 -6.24 5.73 -14.33
C PRO A 113 -6.12 4.68 -13.22
N PRO A 114 -5.22 3.68 -13.28
CA PRO A 114 -5.04 2.71 -12.20
C PRO A 114 -4.58 3.37 -10.89
N ALA A 115 -3.67 4.34 -10.95
CA ALA A 115 -3.17 5.04 -9.78
C ALA A 115 -4.25 5.92 -9.12
N GLN A 116 -5.04 6.63 -9.93
CA GLN A 116 -6.16 7.42 -9.44
C GLN A 116 -7.25 6.54 -8.83
N ALA A 117 -7.54 5.38 -9.44
CA ALA A 117 -8.48 4.40 -8.89
C ALA A 117 -8.00 3.85 -7.53
N LEU A 118 -6.72 3.50 -7.42
CA LEU A 118 -6.13 3.03 -6.16
C LEU A 118 -6.19 4.11 -5.06
N LEU A 119 -5.83 5.35 -5.39
CA LEU A 119 -5.92 6.47 -4.45
C LEU A 119 -7.36 6.75 -4.01
N HIS A 120 -8.32 6.61 -4.94
CA HIS A 120 -9.74 6.72 -4.62
C HIS A 120 -10.18 5.62 -3.65
N LEU A 121 -9.78 4.36 -3.89
CA LEU A 121 -10.05 3.25 -2.97
C LEU A 121 -9.52 3.51 -1.56
N PHE A 122 -8.27 4.00 -1.45
CA PHE A 122 -7.72 4.36 -0.14
C PHE A 122 -8.50 5.47 0.57
N ARG A 123 -8.92 6.50 -0.16
CA ARG A 123 -9.71 7.61 0.40
C ARG A 123 -11.13 7.16 0.78
N ALA A 124 -11.74 6.27 0.01
CA ALA A 124 -13.06 5.70 0.34
C ALA A 124 -13.00 4.80 1.57
N ALA A 125 -11.86 4.13 1.79
CA ALA A 125 -11.60 3.31 2.98
C ALA A 125 -11.46 4.14 4.27
N THR A 126 -11.10 5.42 4.21
CA THR A 126 -11.15 6.27 5.41
C THR A 126 -12.60 6.58 5.77
N PRO A 127 -13.07 6.20 6.98
CA PRO A 127 -14.37 6.66 7.43
C PRO A 127 -14.36 8.19 7.47
N VAL A 128 -15.29 8.81 6.73
CA VAL A 128 -15.62 10.21 6.93
C VAL A 128 -15.99 10.32 8.40
N MET A 129 -15.19 11.03 9.19
CA MET A 129 -15.60 11.36 10.55
C MET A 129 -16.95 12.05 10.44
N ALA A 130 -18.03 11.32 10.74
CA ALA A 130 -19.33 11.91 10.96
C ALA A 130 -19.11 12.96 12.05
N GLN A 131 -19.20 14.23 11.67
CA GLN A 131 -19.22 15.33 12.63
C GLN A 131 -20.29 15.02 13.68
N PRO A 132 -20.00 15.14 14.98
CA PRO A 132 -21.04 15.07 15.98
C PRO A 132 -22.05 16.18 15.63
N ARG A 133 -23.29 15.78 15.35
CA ARG A 133 -24.39 16.75 15.24
C ARG A 133 -24.57 17.34 16.62
N SER A 134 -24.20 18.61 16.76
CA SER A 134 -24.51 19.45 17.92
C SER A 134 -26.02 19.63 18.08
#